data_AF-A0A2S3QPG1-F1
#
_entry.id   AF-A0A2S3QPG1-F1
#
_cell.length_a   1.000
_cell.length_b   1.000
_cell.length_c   1.000
_cell.angle_alpha   90.00
_cell.angle_beta   90.00
_cell.angle_gamma   90.00
#
_symmetry.space_group_name_H-M   'P 1'
#
loop_
_entity.id
_entity.type
_entity.pdbx_description
1 polymer ?
#
loop_
_entity_poly.entity_id
_entity_poly.type
_entity_poly.pdbx_seq_one_letter_code
_entity_poly.pdbx_strand_id
1 'polypeptide(L)'
;MYKLKKNIKNNPVTVFEIIVSITLCILSIALFTIQIVLSTGDTTGTETALFNLLQFLITIGFSWFTARVFSKLDFEKNMKKFAISAYRRIKDIEKINNRLHSTVKDMLTTSKTSDQTNLLVIEAIVHDASNVVRSSIDDWGDVIGEELIILEQIRNLEHKKIALKNSGEIVRQSPLIDEKSALASIEEKLDTLKSDLPSLLQISSTEMERPLEYDPDYALFLLSKKYREDDNRLTIKCVAGPTYSVNIKIEDVDFMQHGLVVKRSQGGSMDLYDKKGNILARVLNPLPFAYDQGVETIEYLFNKQELPVKFLKIVHSYEVDDDNYVHCLYEILADPVRCTVSK
;
A
#
# COMPACT_ATOMS: atom_id res chain seq x y z
N MET A 1 -26.14 -3.77 -17.90
CA MET A 1 -26.83 -5.06 -18.13
C MET A 1 -25.92 -6.28 -17.95
N TYR A 2 -24.66 -6.25 -18.42
CA TYR A 2 -23.71 -7.37 -18.26
C TYR A 2 -23.33 -7.70 -16.80
N LYS A 3 -23.09 -6.68 -15.94
CA LYS A 3 -22.77 -6.88 -14.51
C LYS A 3 -23.93 -7.48 -13.68
N LEU A 4 -25.19 -7.25 -14.07
CA LEU A 4 -26.36 -7.90 -13.43
C LEU A 4 -26.39 -9.41 -13.71
N LYS A 5 -25.95 -9.83 -14.91
CA LYS A 5 -26.00 -11.24 -15.35
C LYS A 5 -25.03 -12.14 -14.57
N LYS A 6 -23.92 -11.59 -14.06
CA LYS A 6 -22.88 -12.35 -13.33
C LYS A 6 -23.28 -12.63 -11.88
N ASN A 7 -23.81 -11.62 -11.15
CA ASN A 7 -24.29 -11.80 -9.77
C ASN A 7 -25.52 -12.70 -9.65
N ILE A 8 -26.44 -12.67 -10.63
CA ILE A 8 -27.64 -13.53 -10.62
C ILE A 8 -27.27 -15.01 -10.72
N LYS A 9 -26.16 -15.37 -11.39
CA LYS A 9 -25.85 -16.76 -11.75
C LYS A 9 -25.43 -17.63 -10.55
N ASN A 10 -25.03 -17.03 -9.42
CA ASN A 10 -24.45 -17.76 -8.30
C ASN A 10 -25.41 -17.95 -7.10
N ASN A 11 -26.63 -17.40 -7.14
CA ASN A 11 -27.61 -17.58 -6.06
C ASN A 11 -28.92 -18.19 -6.59
N PRO A 12 -29.11 -19.52 -6.51
CA PRO A 12 -30.25 -20.21 -7.11
C PRO A 12 -31.60 -19.72 -6.56
N VAL A 13 -31.61 -19.22 -5.31
CA VAL A 13 -32.80 -18.64 -4.68
C VAL A 13 -33.19 -17.32 -5.35
N THR A 14 -32.22 -16.45 -5.63
CA THR A 14 -32.50 -15.17 -6.33
C THR A 14 -32.96 -15.42 -7.76
N VAL A 15 -32.39 -16.41 -8.46
CA VAL A 15 -32.82 -16.81 -9.81
C VAL A 15 -34.29 -17.26 -9.80
N PHE A 16 -34.65 -18.12 -8.85
CA PHE A 16 -36.03 -18.58 -8.68
C PHE A 16 -37.00 -17.42 -8.40
N GLU A 17 -36.66 -16.52 -7.47
CA GLU A 17 -37.47 -15.35 -7.15
C GLU A 17 -37.66 -14.43 -8.37
N ILE A 18 -36.62 -14.23 -9.20
CA ILE A 18 -36.71 -13.46 -10.45
C ILE A 18 -37.64 -14.16 -11.45
N ILE A 19 -37.52 -15.47 -11.62
CA ILE A 19 -38.39 -16.24 -12.54
C ILE A 19 -39.85 -16.11 -12.10
N VAL A 20 -40.14 -16.30 -10.80
CA VAL A 20 -41.50 -16.14 -10.25
C VAL A 20 -42.03 -14.74 -10.50
N SER A 21 -41.24 -13.69 -10.26
CA SER A 21 -41.64 -12.31 -10.56
C SER A 21 -41.96 -12.11 -12.04
N ILE A 22 -41.14 -12.64 -12.95
CA ILE A 22 -41.38 -12.55 -14.40
C ILE A 22 -42.65 -13.30 -14.79
N THR A 23 -42.86 -14.51 -14.27
CA THR A 23 -44.08 -15.29 -14.53
C THR A 23 -45.33 -14.57 -14.03
N LEU A 24 -45.30 -13.99 -12.83
CA LEU A 24 -46.41 -13.21 -12.29
C LEU A 24 -46.67 -11.93 -13.12
N CYS A 25 -45.62 -11.29 -13.63
CA CYS A 25 -45.75 -10.13 -14.52
C CYS A 25 -46.43 -10.52 -15.84
N ILE A 26 -45.98 -11.60 -16.49
CA ILE A 26 -46.58 -12.12 -17.72
C ILE A 26 -48.04 -12.51 -17.49
N LEU A 27 -48.33 -13.21 -16.38
CA LEU A 27 -49.69 -13.60 -16.01
C LEU A 27 -50.59 -12.39 -15.76
N SER A 28 -50.08 -11.35 -15.11
CA SER A 28 -50.80 -10.09 -14.89
C SER A 28 -51.14 -9.42 -16.24
N ILE A 29 -50.16 -9.27 -17.13
CA ILE A 29 -50.36 -8.69 -18.47
C ILE A 29 -51.37 -9.51 -19.29
N ALA A 30 -51.27 -10.85 -19.23
CA ALA A 30 -52.19 -11.73 -19.91
C ALA A 30 -53.62 -11.57 -19.38
N LEU A 31 -53.81 -11.49 -18.07
CA LEU A 31 -55.12 -11.25 -17.46
C LEU A 31 -55.69 -9.88 -17.80
N PHE A 32 -54.87 -8.82 -17.82
CA PHE A 32 -55.30 -7.50 -18.28
C PHE A 32 -55.76 -7.54 -19.75
N THR A 33 -55.00 -8.23 -20.60
CA THR A 33 -55.32 -8.35 -22.04
C THR A 33 -56.61 -9.16 -22.25
N ILE A 34 -56.75 -10.28 -21.56
CA ILE A 34 -57.96 -11.12 -21.60
C ILE A 34 -59.17 -10.33 -21.12
N GLN A 35 -59.04 -9.59 -20.01
CA GLN A 35 -60.14 -8.76 -19.51
C GLN A 35 -60.54 -7.70 -20.53
N ILE A 36 -59.59 -7.00 -21.16
CA ILE A 36 -59.88 -5.96 -22.18
C ILE A 36 -60.63 -6.58 -23.37
N VAL A 37 -60.18 -7.74 -23.86
CA VAL A 37 -60.83 -8.42 -24.99
C VAL A 37 -62.23 -8.90 -24.62
N LEU A 38 -62.40 -9.54 -23.46
CA LEU A 38 -63.69 -10.07 -23.02
C LEU A 38 -64.68 -8.97 -22.61
N SER A 39 -64.20 -7.84 -22.11
CA SER A 39 -65.05 -6.69 -21.74
C SER A 39 -65.75 -6.02 -22.94
N THR A 40 -65.45 -6.45 -24.18
CA THR A 40 -66.18 -6.01 -25.37
C THR A 40 -67.45 -6.85 -25.65
N GLY A 41 -67.69 -7.93 -24.89
CA GLY A 41 -68.94 -8.70 -24.88
C GLY A 41 -69.77 -8.49 -23.60
N ASP A 42 -70.91 -9.18 -23.49
CA ASP A 42 -71.81 -9.14 -22.30
C ASP A 42 -71.20 -9.91 -21.10
N THR A 43 -70.08 -9.44 -20.56
CA THR A 43 -69.53 -9.98 -19.30
C THR A 43 -70.44 -9.65 -18.12
N THR A 44 -70.73 -10.64 -17.29
CA THR A 44 -71.55 -10.47 -16.08
C THR A 44 -70.76 -9.72 -15.00
N GLY A 45 -71.45 -8.97 -14.14
CA GLY A 45 -70.80 -8.21 -13.05
C GLY A 45 -69.98 -9.11 -12.10
N THR A 46 -70.36 -10.38 -11.95
CA THR A 46 -69.63 -11.40 -11.18
C THR A 46 -68.31 -11.80 -11.83
N GLU A 47 -68.25 -11.92 -13.15
CA GLU A 47 -67.01 -12.25 -13.89
C GLU A 47 -66.01 -11.09 -13.78
N THR A 48 -66.49 -9.86 -13.94
CA THR A 48 -65.66 -8.65 -13.77
C THR A 48 -65.08 -8.57 -12.34
N ALA A 49 -65.88 -8.87 -11.32
CA ALA A 49 -65.41 -8.91 -9.94
C ALA A 49 -64.33 -9.99 -9.72
N LEU A 50 -64.49 -11.17 -10.30
CA LEU A 50 -63.51 -12.26 -10.21
C LEU A 50 -62.19 -11.88 -10.91
N PHE A 51 -62.25 -11.31 -12.11
CA PHE A 51 -61.05 -10.84 -12.82
C PHE A 51 -60.30 -9.76 -12.04
N ASN A 52 -61.02 -8.79 -11.49
CA ASN A 52 -60.42 -7.73 -10.66
C ASN A 52 -59.76 -8.30 -9.40
N LEU A 53 -60.41 -9.26 -8.72
CA LEU A 53 -59.83 -9.91 -7.53
C LEU A 53 -58.57 -10.70 -7.89
N LEU A 54 -58.59 -11.45 -9.00
CA LEU A 54 -57.45 -12.22 -9.46
C LEU A 54 -56.27 -11.32 -9.86
N GLN A 55 -56.54 -10.23 -10.57
CA GLN A 55 -55.54 -9.20 -10.90
C GLN A 55 -54.95 -8.57 -9.65
N PHE A 56 -55.78 -8.26 -8.65
CA PHE A 56 -55.33 -7.70 -7.39
C PHE A 56 -54.37 -8.67 -6.66
N LEU A 57 -54.73 -9.95 -6.54
CA LEU A 57 -53.88 -10.95 -5.90
C LEU A 57 -52.55 -11.14 -6.63
N ILE A 58 -52.57 -11.22 -7.96
CA ILE A 58 -51.35 -11.39 -8.76
C ILE A 58 -50.47 -10.14 -8.69
N THR A 59 -51.06 -8.94 -8.67
CA THR A 59 -50.31 -7.68 -8.53
C THR A 59 -49.67 -7.54 -7.16
N ILE A 60 -50.36 -7.95 -6.09
CA ILE A 60 -49.76 -8.03 -4.75
C ILE A 60 -48.59 -9.02 -4.76
N GLY A 61 -48.79 -10.22 -5.30
CA GLY A 61 -47.74 -11.22 -5.39
C GLY A 61 -46.52 -10.71 -6.16
N PHE A 62 -46.74 -10.15 -7.35
CA PHE A 62 -45.68 -9.54 -8.16
C PHE A 62 -44.94 -8.43 -7.42
N SER A 63 -45.66 -7.51 -6.77
CA SER A 63 -45.07 -6.41 -6.01
C SER A 63 -44.22 -6.91 -4.85
N TRP A 64 -44.71 -7.92 -4.12
CA TRP A 64 -44.01 -8.53 -3.00
C TRP A 64 -42.69 -9.18 -3.43
N PHE A 65 -42.73 -10.05 -4.45
CA PHE A 65 -41.53 -10.72 -4.94
C PHE A 65 -40.54 -9.74 -5.54
N THR A 66 -41.02 -8.75 -6.28
CA THR A 66 -40.18 -7.69 -6.86
C THR A 66 -39.49 -6.86 -5.78
N ALA A 67 -40.23 -6.42 -4.76
CA ALA A 67 -39.67 -5.69 -3.63
C ALA A 67 -38.59 -6.50 -2.91
N ARG A 68 -38.85 -7.79 -2.65
CA ARG A 68 -37.88 -8.70 -2.03
C ARG A 68 -36.61 -8.85 -2.85
N VAL A 69 -36.72 -9.04 -4.17
CA VAL A 69 -35.56 -9.14 -5.07
C VAL A 69 -34.74 -7.85 -5.03
N PHE A 70 -35.39 -6.68 -5.16
CA PHE A 70 -34.68 -5.40 -5.10
C PHE A 70 -34.01 -5.14 -3.76
N SER A 71 -34.70 -5.38 -2.64
CA SER A 71 -34.13 -5.23 -1.30
C SER A 71 -32.91 -6.13 -1.10
N LYS A 72 -32.94 -7.37 -1.59
CA LYS A 72 -31.79 -8.28 -1.50
C LYS A 72 -30.60 -7.78 -2.32
N LEU A 73 -30.84 -7.38 -3.57
CA LEU A 73 -29.79 -6.84 -4.44
C LEU A 73 -29.16 -5.56 -3.86
N ASP A 74 -29.98 -4.66 -3.31
CA ASP A 74 -29.49 -3.45 -2.67
C ASP A 74 -28.74 -3.75 -1.37
N PHE A 75 -29.21 -4.71 -0.58
CA PHE A 75 -28.53 -5.17 0.62
C PHE A 75 -27.15 -5.76 0.28
N GLU A 76 -27.06 -6.68 -0.69
CA GLU A 76 -25.79 -7.27 -1.13
C GLU A 76 -24.83 -6.18 -1.64
N LYS A 77 -25.31 -5.23 -2.44
CA LYS A 77 -24.51 -4.11 -2.95
C LYS A 77 -24.00 -3.22 -1.82
N ASN A 78 -24.83 -2.91 -0.84
CA ASN A 78 -24.44 -2.08 0.31
C ASN A 78 -23.47 -2.83 1.22
N MET A 79 -23.73 -4.11 1.51
CA MET A 79 -22.85 -4.98 2.28
C MET A 79 -21.46 -5.06 1.64
N LYS A 80 -21.37 -5.24 0.31
CA LYS A 80 -20.09 -5.18 -0.41
C LYS A 80 -19.38 -3.84 -0.23
N LYS A 81 -20.08 -2.71 -0.34
CA LYS A 81 -19.47 -1.38 -0.10
C LYS A 81 -18.94 -1.23 1.32
N PHE A 82 -19.68 -1.70 2.31
CA PHE A 82 -19.25 -1.68 3.70
C PHE A 82 -18.04 -2.58 3.94
N ALA A 83 -18.06 -3.79 3.39
CA ALA A 83 -16.95 -4.75 3.47
C ALA A 83 -15.67 -4.16 2.85
N ILE A 84 -15.75 -3.53 1.68
CA ILE A 84 -14.63 -2.84 1.03
C ILE A 84 -14.05 -1.74 1.95
N SER A 85 -14.91 -0.92 2.54
CA SER A 85 -14.48 0.17 3.43
C SER A 85 -13.82 -0.37 4.71
N ALA A 86 -14.41 -1.40 5.31
CA ALA A 86 -13.88 -2.08 6.48
C ALA A 86 -12.53 -2.73 6.19
N TYR A 87 -12.43 -3.49 5.09
CA TYR A 87 -11.20 -4.11 4.63
C TYR A 87 -10.06 -3.09 4.47
N ARG A 88 -10.32 -1.96 3.82
CA ARG A 88 -9.31 -0.88 3.68
C ARG A 88 -8.82 -0.40 5.03
N ARG A 89 -9.74 -0.11 5.95
CA ARG A 89 -9.39 0.38 7.29
C ARG A 89 -8.59 -0.65 8.08
N ILE A 90 -8.92 -1.93 7.96
CA ILE A 90 -8.18 -3.01 8.62
C ILE A 90 -6.78 -3.16 8.01
N LYS A 91 -6.64 -3.02 6.69
CA LYS A 91 -5.32 -2.96 6.04
C LYS A 91 -4.46 -1.80 6.51
N ASP A 92 -5.05 -0.64 6.77
CA ASP A 92 -4.33 0.49 7.36
C ASP A 92 -3.87 0.18 8.79
N ILE A 93 -4.72 -0.48 9.59
CA ILE A 93 -4.37 -0.96 10.94
C ILE A 93 -3.24 -1.99 10.86
N GLU A 94 -3.26 -2.91 9.89
CA GLU A 94 -2.18 -3.89 9.66
C GLU A 94 -0.84 -3.18 9.44
N LYS A 95 -0.80 -2.12 8.61
CA LYS A 95 0.41 -1.32 8.38
C LYS A 95 0.92 -0.67 9.67
N ILE A 96 0.02 -0.10 10.47
CA ILE A 96 0.39 0.52 11.76
C ILE A 96 0.92 -0.53 12.74
N ASN A 97 0.28 -1.69 12.80
CA ASN A 97 0.68 -2.76 13.71
C ASN A 97 2.04 -3.37 13.32
N ASN A 98 2.30 -3.55 12.02
CA ASN A 98 3.60 -3.99 11.51
C ASN A 98 4.73 -3.00 11.88
N ARG A 99 4.45 -1.69 11.83
CA ARG A 99 5.40 -0.66 12.27
C ARG A 99 5.68 -0.75 13.75
N LEU A 100 4.63 -0.83 14.56
CA LEU A 100 4.75 -0.96 16.01
C LEU A 100 5.57 -2.21 16.36
N HIS A 101 5.32 -3.33 15.68
CA HIS A 101 6.09 -4.56 15.84
C HIS A 101 7.57 -4.35 15.53
N SER A 102 7.90 -3.70 14.39
CA SER A 102 9.28 -3.37 14.04
C SER A 102 9.93 -2.47 15.08
N THR A 103 9.25 -1.41 15.52
CA THR A 103 9.76 -0.47 16.52
C THR A 103 10.03 -1.14 17.86
N VAL A 104 9.12 -2.01 18.33
CA VAL A 104 9.30 -2.76 19.57
C VAL A 104 10.49 -3.71 19.45
N LYS A 105 10.63 -4.40 18.31
CA LYS A 105 11.77 -5.28 18.03
C LYS A 105 13.09 -4.51 18.05
N ASP A 106 13.14 -3.34 17.43
CA ASP A 106 14.34 -2.49 17.42
C ASP A 106 14.68 -2.00 18.85
N MET A 107 13.68 -1.62 19.65
CA MET A 107 13.87 -1.26 21.06
C MET A 107 14.33 -2.45 21.92
N LEU A 108 13.86 -3.66 21.65
CA LEU A 108 14.33 -4.88 22.33
C LEU A 108 15.82 -5.13 22.07
N THR A 109 16.30 -4.86 20.85
CA THR A 109 17.73 -5.02 20.51
C THR A 109 18.65 -3.98 21.15
N THR A 110 18.12 -2.83 21.57
CA THR A 110 18.91 -1.66 22.02
C THR A 110 18.73 -1.31 23.51
N SER A 111 17.74 -1.89 24.19
CA SER A 111 17.40 -1.58 25.58
C SER A 111 18.29 -2.28 26.62
N LYS A 112 18.44 -1.64 27.79
CA LYS A 112 19.07 -2.25 28.98
C LYS A 112 18.15 -3.31 29.60
N THR A 113 18.72 -4.27 30.32
CA THR A 113 18.04 -5.48 30.85
C THR A 113 16.77 -5.22 31.67
N SER A 114 16.63 -4.07 32.34
CA SER A 114 15.42 -3.75 33.12
C SER A 114 14.19 -3.42 32.27
N ASP A 115 14.37 -2.83 31.08
CA ASP A 115 13.26 -2.39 30.22
C ASP A 115 12.81 -3.49 29.24
N GLN A 116 13.65 -4.51 29.04
CA GLN A 116 13.38 -5.64 28.14
C GLN A 116 12.13 -6.42 28.53
N THR A 117 11.85 -6.59 29.82
CA THR A 117 10.67 -7.37 30.27
C THR A 117 9.37 -6.68 29.84
N ASN A 118 9.28 -5.35 29.99
CA ASN A 118 8.10 -4.60 29.55
C ASN A 118 7.98 -4.59 28.03
N LEU A 119 9.09 -4.47 27.31
CA LEU A 119 9.10 -4.51 25.84
C LEU A 119 8.69 -5.89 25.30
N LEU A 120 9.05 -6.99 25.97
CA LEU A 120 8.59 -8.34 25.60
C LEU A 120 7.08 -8.50 25.77
N VAL A 121 6.50 -7.92 26.84
CA VAL A 121 5.05 -7.90 27.02
C VAL A 121 4.36 -7.11 25.91
N ILE A 122 4.92 -5.96 25.53
CA ILE A 122 4.40 -5.15 24.42
C ILE A 122 4.52 -5.92 23.10
N GLU A 123 5.64 -6.61 22.84
CA GLU A 123 5.83 -7.44 21.65
C GLU A 123 4.76 -8.53 21.55
N ALA A 124 4.49 -9.23 22.65
CA ALA A 124 3.43 -10.25 22.70
C ALA A 124 2.04 -9.67 22.38
N ILE A 125 1.69 -8.51 22.95
CA ILE A 125 0.41 -7.83 22.67
C ILE A 125 0.31 -7.44 21.18
N VAL A 126 1.39 -6.91 20.61
CA VAL A 126 1.44 -6.50 19.20
C VAL A 126 1.33 -7.70 18.26
N HIS A 127 1.97 -8.82 18.63
CA HIS A 127 1.86 -10.07 17.91
C HIS A 127 0.41 -10.61 17.93
N ASP A 128 -0.24 -10.60 19.09
CA ASP A 128 -1.63 -11.04 19.21
C ASP A 128 -2.59 -10.13 18.43
N ALA A 129 -2.38 -8.81 18.50
CA ALA A 129 -3.10 -7.85 17.68
C ALA A 129 -2.90 -8.12 16.18
N SER A 130 -1.71 -8.54 15.76
CA SER A 130 -1.43 -8.90 14.36
C SER A 130 -2.30 -10.08 13.91
N ASN A 131 -2.46 -11.08 14.76
CA ASN A 131 -3.26 -12.26 14.46
C ASN A 131 -4.75 -11.91 14.33
N VAL A 132 -5.27 -11.06 15.21
CA VAL A 132 -6.66 -10.58 15.13
C VAL A 132 -6.89 -9.76 13.86
N VAL A 133 -5.95 -8.88 13.51
CA VAL A 133 -6.02 -8.09 12.29
C VAL A 133 -6.00 -8.97 11.05
N ARG A 134 -5.12 -9.97 10.98
CA ARG A 134 -5.08 -10.94 9.86
C ARG A 134 -6.38 -11.72 9.75
N SER A 135 -6.89 -12.27 10.85
CA SER A 135 -8.19 -12.95 10.85
C SER A 135 -9.31 -12.03 10.34
N SER A 136 -9.31 -10.76 10.75
CA SER A 136 -10.31 -9.80 10.27
C SER A 136 -10.17 -9.49 8.78
N ILE A 137 -8.93 -9.48 8.25
CA ILE A 137 -8.68 -9.34 6.81
C ILE A 137 -9.27 -10.53 6.05
N ASP A 138 -9.10 -11.74 6.57
CA ASP A 138 -9.62 -12.97 5.96
C ASP A 138 -11.16 -12.98 5.97
N ASP A 139 -11.79 -12.64 7.11
CA ASP A 139 -13.25 -12.57 7.26
C ASP A 139 -13.90 -11.62 6.23
N TRP A 140 -13.30 -10.44 6.03
CA TRP A 140 -13.79 -9.50 5.02
C TRP A 140 -13.37 -9.92 3.62
N GLY A 141 -12.20 -10.54 3.48
CA GLY A 141 -11.69 -11.08 2.23
C GLY A 141 -12.64 -12.08 1.59
N ASP A 142 -13.29 -12.93 2.38
CA ASP A 142 -14.33 -13.86 1.89
C ASP A 142 -15.54 -13.13 1.29
N VAL A 143 -15.90 -11.96 1.82
CA VAL A 143 -17.04 -11.15 1.34
C VAL A 143 -16.69 -10.38 0.05
N ILE A 144 -15.42 -10.02 -0.16
CA ILE A 144 -14.92 -9.22 -1.30
C ILE A 144 -13.93 -9.99 -2.19
N GLY A 145 -13.93 -11.31 -2.12
CA GLY A 145 -12.87 -12.14 -2.71
C GLY A 145 -12.73 -11.99 -4.23
N GLU A 146 -13.83 -11.81 -4.95
CA GLU A 146 -13.80 -11.55 -6.40
C GLU A 146 -13.06 -10.24 -6.71
N GLU A 147 -13.32 -9.19 -5.93
CA GLU A 147 -12.67 -7.90 -6.07
C GLU A 147 -11.18 -7.95 -5.67
N LEU A 148 -10.81 -8.78 -4.69
CA LEU A 148 -9.40 -9.01 -4.30
C LEU A 148 -8.61 -9.74 -5.39
N ILE A 149 -9.20 -10.75 -6.04
CA ILE A 149 -8.57 -11.45 -7.18
C ILE A 149 -8.28 -10.47 -8.32
N ILE A 150 -9.22 -9.54 -8.59
CA ILE A 150 -9.02 -8.50 -9.62
C ILE A 150 -7.87 -7.56 -9.22
N LEU A 151 -7.79 -7.14 -7.96
CA LEU A 151 -6.67 -6.33 -7.46
C LEU A 151 -5.32 -7.04 -7.59
N GLU A 152 -5.26 -8.33 -7.28
CA GLU A 152 -4.05 -9.13 -7.41
C GLU A 152 -3.62 -9.28 -8.88
N GLN A 153 -4.57 -9.47 -9.79
CA GLN A 153 -4.31 -9.50 -11.22
C GLN A 153 -3.77 -8.15 -11.73
N ILE A 154 -4.32 -7.04 -11.26
CA ILE A 154 -3.81 -5.69 -11.57
C ILE A 154 -2.37 -5.55 -11.08
N ARG A 155 -2.09 -5.91 -9.83
CA ARG A 155 -0.74 -5.83 -9.24
C ARG A 155 0.26 -6.67 -10.04
N ASN A 156 -0.11 -7.89 -10.41
CA ASN A 156 0.76 -8.76 -11.21
C ASN A 156 1.02 -8.19 -12.61
N LEU A 157 0.04 -7.53 -13.23
CA LEU A 157 0.21 -6.85 -14.51
C LEU A 157 1.04 -5.56 -14.38
N GLU A 158 0.89 -4.81 -13.30
CA GLU A 158 1.70 -3.61 -13.00
C GLU A 158 3.16 -4.00 -12.75
N HIS A 159 3.44 -5.05 -11.99
CA HIS A 159 4.80 -5.58 -11.83
C HIS A 159 5.39 -6.05 -13.16
N LYS A 160 4.62 -6.74 -14.02
CA LYS A 160 5.07 -7.12 -15.37
C LYS A 160 5.35 -5.91 -16.24
N LYS A 161 4.53 -4.85 -16.15
CA LYS A 161 4.75 -3.59 -16.86
C LYS A 161 6.05 -2.92 -16.42
N ILE A 162 6.32 -2.85 -15.11
CA ILE A 162 7.55 -2.28 -14.56
C ILE A 162 8.77 -3.13 -14.98
N ALA A 163 8.67 -4.46 -14.87
CA ALA A 163 9.74 -5.37 -15.26
C ALA A 163 10.09 -5.25 -16.75
N LEU A 164 9.07 -5.15 -17.63
CA LEU A 164 9.27 -4.91 -19.07
C LEU A 164 9.95 -3.56 -19.31
N LYS A 165 9.44 -2.49 -18.69
CA LYS A 165 10.00 -1.14 -18.82
C LYS A 165 11.47 -1.05 -18.38
N ASN A 166 11.83 -1.76 -17.31
CA ASN A 166 13.20 -1.80 -16.79
C ASN A 166 14.10 -2.74 -17.62
N SER A 167 13.55 -3.79 -18.23
CA SER A 167 14.30 -4.69 -19.12
C SER A 167 14.69 -4.03 -20.46
N GLY A 168 13.87 -3.10 -20.96
CA GLY A 168 14.16 -2.29 -22.14
C GLY A 168 15.31 -1.28 -21.96
N GLU A 169 15.69 -0.95 -20.72
CA GLU A 169 16.84 -0.07 -20.44
C GLU A 169 18.20 -0.78 -20.52
N ILE A 170 18.24 -2.12 -20.39
CA ILE A 170 19.50 -2.88 -20.27
C ILE A 170 19.93 -3.57 -21.57
N VAL A 171 19.04 -3.81 -22.54
CA VAL A 171 19.38 -4.56 -23.78
C VAL A 171 18.97 -3.81 -25.04
N ARG A 172 19.87 -2.95 -25.55
CA ARG A 172 19.71 -2.21 -26.82
C ARG A 172 19.96 -3.03 -28.11
N GLN A 173 19.82 -4.36 -28.10
CA GLN A 173 20.12 -5.20 -29.29
C GLN A 173 19.17 -6.42 -29.45
N SER A 174 17.85 -6.22 -29.53
CA SER A 174 16.90 -7.18 -30.16
C SER A 174 15.48 -6.59 -30.31
N PRO A 175 14.53 -7.20 -31.05
CA PRO A 175 13.54 -6.49 -31.86
C PRO A 175 12.45 -5.78 -31.04
N LEU A 176 12.50 -4.44 -31.05
CA LEU A 176 11.57 -3.45 -30.47
C LEU A 176 10.07 -3.63 -30.81
N ILE A 177 9.71 -4.52 -31.73
CA ILE A 177 8.33 -4.67 -32.24
C ILE A 177 7.48 -5.53 -31.29
N ASP A 178 8.09 -6.47 -30.56
CA ASP A 178 7.36 -7.39 -29.68
C ASP A 178 7.00 -6.74 -28.32
N GLU A 179 7.93 -5.96 -27.75
CA GLU A 179 7.79 -5.31 -26.44
C GLU A 179 6.69 -4.24 -26.41
N LYS A 180 6.57 -3.43 -27.48
CA LYS A 180 5.53 -2.40 -27.59
C LYS A 180 4.13 -3.03 -27.71
N SER A 181 4.02 -4.17 -28.38
CA SER A 181 2.76 -4.91 -28.49
C SER A 181 2.37 -5.56 -27.16
N ALA A 182 3.35 -6.11 -26.43
CA ALA A 182 3.15 -6.69 -25.10
C ALA A 182 2.73 -5.62 -24.08
N LEU A 183 3.34 -4.43 -24.10
CA LEU A 183 2.95 -3.30 -23.26
C LEU A 183 1.51 -2.82 -23.56
N ALA A 184 1.15 -2.67 -24.84
CA ALA A 184 -0.21 -2.29 -25.23
C ALA A 184 -1.25 -3.32 -24.76
N SER A 185 -0.95 -4.62 -24.88
CA SER A 185 -1.83 -5.68 -24.38
C SER A 185 -1.98 -5.68 -22.86
N ILE A 186 -0.90 -5.34 -22.12
CA ILE A 186 -0.95 -5.20 -20.66
C ILE A 186 -1.78 -3.98 -20.26
N GLU A 187 -1.65 -2.85 -20.97
CA GLU A 187 -2.43 -1.64 -20.72
C GLU A 187 -3.92 -1.84 -20.97
N GLU A 188 -4.29 -2.49 -22.08
CA GLU A 188 -5.70 -2.81 -22.38
C GLU A 188 -6.32 -3.73 -21.30
N LYS A 189 -5.56 -4.73 -20.83
CA LYS A 189 -6.00 -5.60 -19.73
C LYS A 189 -6.12 -4.85 -18.40
N LEU A 190 -5.18 -3.93 -18.12
CA LEU A 190 -5.23 -3.09 -16.92
C LEU A 190 -6.47 -2.17 -16.93
N ASP A 191 -6.76 -1.53 -18.05
CA ASP A 191 -7.93 -0.65 -18.18
C ASP A 191 -9.24 -1.43 -17.99
N THR A 192 -9.31 -2.63 -18.58
CA THR A 192 -10.45 -3.53 -18.42
C THR A 192 -10.65 -3.90 -16.94
N LEU A 193 -9.60 -4.37 -16.26
CA LEU A 193 -9.67 -4.77 -14.85
C LEU A 193 -9.95 -3.59 -13.91
N LYS A 194 -9.38 -2.41 -14.19
CA LYS A 194 -9.65 -1.18 -13.42
C LYS A 194 -11.11 -0.74 -13.57
N SER A 195 -11.71 -0.89 -14.76
CA SER A 195 -13.13 -0.60 -14.99
C SER A 195 -14.08 -1.58 -14.29
N ASP A 196 -13.59 -2.80 -14.00
CA ASP A 196 -14.36 -3.82 -13.30
C ASP A 196 -14.38 -3.62 -11.78
N LEU A 197 -13.37 -2.95 -11.22
CA LEU A 197 -13.32 -2.61 -9.80
C LEU A 197 -14.39 -1.59 -9.39
N PRO A 198 -14.95 -1.73 -8.17
CA PRO A 198 -15.72 -0.68 -7.52
C PRO A 198 -14.87 0.60 -7.37
N SER A 199 -15.49 1.77 -7.56
CA SER A 199 -14.81 3.08 -7.45
C SER A 199 -14.07 3.29 -6.13
N LEU A 200 -14.56 2.68 -5.04
CA LEU A 200 -13.91 2.71 -3.73
C LEU A 200 -12.56 1.97 -3.69
N LEU A 201 -12.36 0.95 -4.53
CA LEU A 201 -11.10 0.21 -4.66
C LEU A 201 -10.17 0.78 -5.72
N GLN A 202 -10.71 1.49 -6.73
CA GLN A 202 -9.92 2.15 -7.78
C GLN A 202 -8.95 3.22 -7.24
N ILE A 203 -9.30 3.87 -6.13
CA ILE A 203 -8.45 4.87 -5.46
C ILE A 203 -7.27 4.17 -4.75
N SER A 204 -7.52 2.97 -4.21
CA SER A 204 -6.54 2.22 -3.43
C SER A 204 -5.44 1.55 -4.27
N SER A 205 -5.66 1.20 -5.53
CA SER A 205 -4.60 0.63 -6.38
C SER A 205 -3.45 1.62 -6.62
N THR A 206 -3.72 2.92 -6.56
CA THR A 206 -2.70 3.98 -6.72
C THR A 206 -2.07 4.37 -5.37
N GLU A 207 -2.73 4.08 -4.25
CA GLU A 207 -2.30 4.46 -2.88
C GLU A 207 -1.70 3.30 -2.08
N MET A 208 -1.97 2.03 -2.44
CA MET A 208 -1.44 0.86 -1.75
C MET A 208 0.10 0.80 -1.78
N GLU A 209 0.73 1.47 -2.74
CA GLU A 209 2.19 1.52 -2.92
C GLU A 209 2.80 2.89 -2.64
N ARG A 210 2.08 3.90 -2.15
CA ARG A 210 2.81 5.06 -1.64
C ARG A 210 3.58 4.60 -0.40
N PRO A 211 4.93 4.59 -0.43
CA PRO A 211 5.67 4.52 0.81
C PRO A 211 5.14 5.67 1.65
N LEU A 212 4.71 5.35 2.87
CA LEU A 212 4.08 6.29 3.77
C LEU A 212 4.84 7.61 3.72
N GLU A 213 4.06 8.67 3.48
CA GLU A 213 4.53 10.03 3.27
C GLU A 213 5.62 10.35 4.30
N TYR A 214 6.80 10.72 3.79
CA TYR A 214 7.91 11.16 4.61
C TYR A 214 7.41 12.27 5.53
N ASP A 215 7.39 12.02 6.83
CA ASP A 215 7.13 13.04 7.83
C ASP A 215 8.47 13.60 8.31
N PRO A 216 8.93 14.74 7.75
CA PRO A 216 10.19 15.35 8.14
C PRO A 216 10.22 15.71 9.63
N ASP A 217 9.07 16.00 10.25
CA ASP A 217 9.00 16.37 11.66
C ASP A 217 9.26 15.15 12.57
N TYR A 218 8.75 13.97 12.19
CA TYR A 218 9.04 12.74 12.90
C TYR A 218 10.51 12.31 12.75
N ALA A 219 11.08 12.42 11.55
CA ALA A 219 12.49 12.14 11.32
C ALA A 219 13.40 13.10 12.10
N LEU A 220 13.03 14.38 12.15
CA LEU A 220 13.69 15.41 12.95
C LEU A 220 13.61 15.10 14.44
N PHE A 221 12.45 14.64 14.92
CA PHE A 221 12.26 14.23 16.31
C PHE A 221 13.20 13.08 16.69
N LEU A 222 13.31 12.04 15.86
CA LEU A 222 14.19 10.90 16.11
C LEU A 222 15.67 11.30 16.16
N LEU A 223 16.13 12.13 15.20
CA LEU A 223 17.50 12.65 15.22
C LEU A 223 17.78 13.52 16.44
N SER A 224 16.82 14.40 16.80
CA SER A 224 16.94 15.28 17.97
C SER A 224 16.94 14.49 19.28
N LYS A 225 16.18 13.38 19.33
CA LYS A 225 16.21 12.45 20.47
C LYS A 225 17.57 11.78 20.58
N LYS A 226 18.07 11.20 19.48
CA LYS A 226 19.39 10.55 19.44
C LYS A 226 20.52 11.51 19.84
N TYR A 227 20.50 12.74 19.31
CA TYR A 227 21.46 13.78 19.68
C TYR A 227 21.49 14.05 21.19
N ARG A 228 20.31 14.11 21.84
CA ARG A 228 20.20 14.31 23.29
C ARG A 228 20.66 13.10 24.10
N GLU A 229 20.40 11.88 23.61
CA GLU A 229 20.81 10.64 24.27
C GLU A 229 22.33 10.41 24.17
N ASP A 230 22.97 10.87 23.11
CA ASP A 230 24.42 10.77 22.85
C ASP A 230 25.20 11.99 23.37
N ASP A 231 24.83 12.58 24.52
CA ASP A 231 25.51 13.72 25.15
C ASP A 231 25.71 14.94 24.23
N ASN A 232 24.68 15.28 23.43
CA ASN A 232 24.74 16.34 22.41
C ASN A 232 25.81 16.07 21.35
N ARG A 233 25.95 14.81 20.93
CA ARG A 233 26.81 14.41 19.82
C ARG A 233 25.99 13.66 18.79
N LEU A 234 26.16 13.99 17.52
CA LEU A 234 25.55 13.24 16.44
C LEU A 234 26.62 12.38 15.77
N THR A 235 26.46 11.06 15.85
CA THR A 235 27.33 10.13 15.16
C THR A 235 26.69 9.60 13.88
N ILE A 236 27.51 9.51 12.82
CA ILE A 236 27.14 8.93 11.54
C ILE A 236 28.07 7.77 11.21
N LYS A 237 27.50 6.74 10.58
CA LYS A 237 28.27 5.60 10.06
C LYS A 237 28.51 5.85 8.58
N CYS A 238 29.72 5.60 8.12
CA CYS A 238 30.08 5.66 6.71
C CYS A 238 30.65 4.32 6.26
N VAL A 239 30.45 3.97 5.00
CA VAL A 239 31.07 2.82 4.34
C VAL A 239 32.07 3.30 3.30
N ALA A 240 33.33 2.91 3.46
CA ALA A 240 34.38 3.04 2.45
C ALA A 240 34.55 1.70 1.72
N GLY A 241 34.83 1.75 0.42
CA GLY A 241 34.76 0.59 -0.48
C GLY A 241 35.11 1.01 -1.90
N PRO A 242 35.58 0.13 -2.80
CA PRO A 242 35.87 0.49 -4.20
C PRO A 242 34.65 1.05 -4.94
N THR A 243 33.44 0.65 -4.53
CA THR A 243 32.16 1.17 -5.04
C THR A 243 31.85 2.60 -4.57
N TYR A 244 32.44 3.05 -3.47
CA TYR A 244 32.10 4.32 -2.80
C TYR A 244 33.25 5.33 -2.83
N SER A 245 34.49 4.86 -2.94
CA SER A 245 35.71 5.68 -2.97
C SER A 245 36.16 5.86 -4.42
N VAL A 246 35.95 7.06 -4.97
CA VAL A 246 36.31 7.32 -6.38
C VAL A 246 37.80 7.66 -6.46
N ASN A 247 38.56 6.86 -7.20
CA ASN A 247 40.00 7.05 -7.47
C ASN A 247 40.95 6.92 -6.27
N ILE A 248 40.51 6.34 -5.15
CA ILE A 248 41.35 6.12 -3.96
C ILE A 248 41.17 4.68 -3.50
N LYS A 249 42.28 3.94 -3.36
CA LYS A 249 42.26 2.63 -2.70
C LYS A 249 42.06 2.85 -1.20
N ILE A 250 41.28 1.99 -0.56
CA ILE A 250 40.98 2.11 0.88
C ILE A 250 42.24 2.12 1.73
N GLU A 251 43.26 1.36 1.32
CA GLU A 251 44.58 1.33 1.94
C GLU A 251 45.26 2.71 2.00
N ASP A 252 44.93 3.58 1.04
CA ASP A 252 45.46 4.94 0.90
C ASP A 252 44.55 6.00 1.58
N VAL A 253 43.40 5.60 2.14
CA VAL A 253 42.48 6.52 2.82
C VAL A 253 42.99 6.82 4.22
N ASP A 254 43.49 8.03 4.43
CA ASP A 254 43.78 8.55 5.77
C ASP A 254 42.49 8.97 6.48
N PHE A 255 41.85 8.02 7.16
CA PHE A 255 40.63 8.27 7.93
C PHE A 255 40.84 9.24 9.11
N MET A 256 42.09 9.48 9.54
CA MET A 256 42.44 10.38 10.64
C MET A 256 42.70 11.81 10.16
N GLN A 257 42.64 12.07 8.85
CA GLN A 257 42.92 13.38 8.29
C GLN A 257 41.99 14.46 8.86
N HIS A 258 42.55 15.61 9.23
CA HIS A 258 41.76 16.77 9.65
C HIS A 258 41.04 17.43 8.47
N GLY A 259 39.82 17.90 8.70
CA GLY A 259 39.00 18.66 7.75
C GLY A 259 38.21 17.81 6.77
N LEU A 260 37.78 16.63 7.21
CA LEU A 260 36.79 15.84 6.51
C LEU A 260 35.42 16.51 6.60
N VAL A 261 34.66 16.47 5.51
CA VAL A 261 33.32 17.06 5.45
C VAL A 261 32.33 16.07 4.85
N VAL A 262 31.10 16.07 5.35
CA VAL A 262 29.98 15.33 4.79
C VAL A 262 29.05 16.30 4.08
N LYS A 263 28.66 15.97 2.85
CA LYS A 263 27.71 16.75 2.06
C LYS A 263 26.99 15.90 1.03
N ARG A 264 25.91 16.44 0.46
CA ARG A 264 25.17 15.79 -0.62
C ARG A 264 25.95 15.89 -1.94
N SER A 265 26.11 14.75 -2.59
CA SER A 265 26.70 14.66 -3.93
C SER A 265 25.69 15.08 -4.99
N GLN A 266 26.17 15.30 -6.22
CA GLN A 266 25.29 15.58 -7.36
C GLN A 266 24.33 14.42 -7.68
N GLY A 267 24.70 13.19 -7.32
CA GLY A 267 23.85 11.99 -7.46
C GLY A 267 22.79 11.85 -6.37
N GLY A 268 22.71 12.80 -5.44
CA GLY A 268 21.72 12.81 -4.37
C GLY A 268 22.13 12.05 -3.11
N SER A 269 23.22 11.27 -3.13
CA SER A 269 23.76 10.59 -1.95
C SER A 269 24.46 11.54 -0.99
N MET A 270 24.56 11.15 0.29
CA MET A 270 25.38 11.88 1.25
C MET A 270 26.71 11.17 1.41
N ASP A 271 27.78 11.87 1.03
CA ASP A 271 29.11 11.29 0.92
C ASP A 271 30.12 12.08 1.77
N LEU A 272 31.18 11.39 2.20
CA LEU A 272 32.30 11.92 2.96
C LEU A 272 33.40 12.35 1.99
N TYR A 273 33.87 13.58 2.15
CA TYR A 273 34.89 14.19 1.31
C TYR A 273 36.15 14.51 2.10
N ASP A 274 37.31 14.36 1.45
CA ASP A 274 38.58 14.89 1.93
C ASP A 274 38.73 16.40 1.63
N LYS A 275 39.82 17.00 2.12
CA LYS A 275 40.16 18.41 1.84
C LYS A 275 40.40 18.73 0.36
N LYS A 276 40.68 17.73 -0.46
CA LYS A 276 40.94 17.86 -1.90
C LYS A 276 39.65 17.70 -2.71
N GLY A 277 38.53 17.36 -2.08
CA GLY A 277 37.24 17.14 -2.72
C GLY A 277 37.03 15.72 -3.26
N ASN A 278 37.86 14.75 -2.88
CA ASN A 278 37.68 13.35 -3.26
C ASN A 278 36.66 12.68 -2.35
N ILE A 279 35.85 11.78 -2.90
CA ILE A 279 34.89 10.98 -2.14
C ILE A 279 35.62 9.82 -1.47
N LEU A 280 35.57 9.77 -0.14
CA LEU A 280 36.20 8.73 0.66
C LEU A 280 35.24 7.61 1.02
N ALA A 281 33.99 7.95 1.36
CA ALA A 281 33.01 7.01 1.88
C ALA A 281 31.59 7.52 1.66
N ARG A 282 30.60 6.62 1.72
CA ARG A 282 29.18 6.98 1.71
C ARG A 282 28.60 6.93 3.11
N VAL A 283 27.82 7.94 3.49
CA VAL A 283 27.07 7.92 4.75
C VAL A 283 25.99 6.85 4.65
N LEU A 284 25.95 5.95 5.62
CA LEU A 284 24.90 4.95 5.79
C LEU A 284 23.71 5.57 6.49
N ASN A 285 22.51 5.08 6.17
CA ASN A 285 21.27 5.62 6.68
C ASN A 285 21.23 5.57 8.22
N PRO A 286 21.15 6.73 8.92
CA PRO A 286 21.12 6.75 10.37
C PRO A 286 19.73 6.47 10.96
N LEU A 287 18.69 6.34 10.13
CA LEU A 287 17.29 6.29 10.53
C LEU A 287 16.52 5.11 9.88
N PRO A 288 15.38 4.67 10.45
CA PRO A 288 14.56 3.59 9.89
C PRO A 288 13.78 3.98 8.61
N PHE A 289 14.20 5.04 7.91
CA PHE A 289 13.53 5.59 6.73
C PHE A 289 14.19 5.11 5.43
N ALA A 290 13.63 5.47 4.27
CA ALA A 290 14.34 5.30 3.01
C ALA A 290 15.62 6.18 3.00
N TYR A 291 16.62 5.79 2.21
CA TYR A 291 17.92 6.48 2.19
C TYR A 291 17.78 7.98 1.87
N ASP A 292 17.02 8.31 0.82
CA ASP A 292 16.80 9.68 0.37
C ASP A 292 16.14 10.54 1.46
N GLN A 293 15.20 9.95 2.21
CA GLN A 293 14.55 10.60 3.34
C GLN A 293 15.57 10.93 4.44
N GLY A 294 16.47 10.01 4.75
CA GLY A 294 17.55 10.24 5.72
C GLY A 294 18.49 11.37 5.28
N VAL A 295 18.87 11.42 4.00
CA VAL A 295 19.67 12.52 3.43
C VAL A 295 18.95 13.85 3.58
N GLU A 296 17.68 13.91 3.20
CA GLU A 296 16.85 15.12 3.33
C GLU A 296 16.70 15.58 4.77
N THR A 297 16.54 14.66 5.73
CA THR A 297 16.42 15.03 7.14
C THR A 297 17.72 15.64 7.67
N ILE A 298 18.88 15.06 7.33
CA ILE A 298 20.19 15.62 7.74
C ILE A 298 20.38 17.00 7.12
N GLU A 299 20.11 17.15 5.81
CA GLU A 299 20.19 18.46 5.15
C GLU A 299 19.26 19.49 5.78
N TYR A 300 18.05 19.09 6.15
CA TYR A 300 17.10 19.96 6.81
C TYR A 300 17.58 20.40 8.19
N LEU A 301 18.11 19.46 8.99
CA LEU A 301 18.60 19.69 10.35
C LEU A 301 19.76 20.69 10.38
N PHE A 302 20.66 20.61 9.40
CA PHE A 302 21.87 21.43 9.30
C PHE A 302 21.79 22.51 8.21
N ASN A 303 20.59 22.80 7.70
CA ASN A 303 20.35 23.85 6.71
C ASN A 303 21.24 23.74 5.45
N LYS A 304 21.43 22.53 4.94
CA LYS A 304 22.21 22.20 3.73
C LYS A 304 23.68 22.64 3.77
N GLN A 305 24.24 22.82 4.96
CA GLN A 305 25.66 23.14 5.13
C GLN A 305 26.55 21.90 4.98
N GLU A 306 27.80 22.10 4.58
CA GLU A 306 28.83 21.06 4.66
C GLU A 306 29.11 20.75 6.14
N LEU A 307 29.11 19.47 6.49
CA LEU A 307 29.19 19.04 7.88
C LEU A 307 30.61 18.64 8.22
N PRO A 308 31.37 19.44 8.99
CA PRO A 308 32.68 19.01 9.47
C PRO A 308 32.51 17.78 10.35
N VAL A 309 33.36 16.77 10.13
CA VAL A 309 33.32 15.53 10.90
C VAL A 309 34.67 15.17 11.50
N LYS A 310 34.62 14.45 12.62
CA LYS A 310 35.78 13.87 13.30
C LYS A 310 35.68 12.36 13.30
N PHE A 311 36.73 11.69 12.85
CA PHE A 311 36.80 10.24 12.93
C PHE A 311 36.84 9.76 14.38
N LEU A 312 36.04 8.73 14.68
CA LEU A 312 36.00 8.10 16.00
C LEU A 312 36.72 6.74 15.99
N LYS A 313 36.25 5.82 15.14
CA LYS A 313 36.77 4.45 15.06
C LYS A 313 36.31 3.71 13.82
N ILE A 314 37.03 2.65 13.48
CA ILE A 314 36.54 1.58 12.60
C ILE A 314 35.56 0.72 13.41
N VAL A 315 34.37 0.49 12.87
CA VAL A 315 33.31 -0.34 13.47
C VAL A 315 33.46 -1.79 13.03
N HIS A 316 33.67 -1.99 11.73
CA HIS A 316 33.73 -3.31 11.12
C HIS A 316 34.46 -3.22 9.76
N SER A 317 35.12 -4.30 9.36
CA SER A 317 35.69 -4.46 8.02
C SER A 317 35.33 -5.85 7.49
N TYR A 318 35.03 -5.93 6.21
CA TYR A 318 34.66 -7.18 5.55
C TYR A 318 35.10 -7.15 4.08
N GLU A 319 35.14 -8.32 3.46
CA GLU A 319 35.58 -8.51 2.08
C GLU A 319 34.42 -9.10 1.27
N VAL A 320 34.19 -8.57 0.06
CA VAL A 320 33.19 -9.07 -0.89
C VAL A 320 33.83 -9.09 -2.26
N ASP A 321 33.89 -10.26 -2.91
CA ASP A 321 34.45 -10.41 -4.26
C ASP A 321 35.88 -9.83 -4.41
N ASP A 322 36.76 -10.10 -3.45
CA ASP A 322 38.13 -9.57 -3.33
C ASP A 322 38.24 -8.04 -3.09
N ASP A 323 37.09 -7.36 -2.94
CA ASP A 323 37.03 -5.95 -2.56
C ASP A 323 36.85 -5.79 -1.05
N ASN A 324 37.73 -4.99 -0.44
CA ASN A 324 37.64 -4.65 0.98
C ASN A 324 36.61 -3.53 1.21
N TYR A 325 35.82 -3.65 2.26
CA TYR A 325 34.89 -2.63 2.73
C TYR A 325 35.13 -2.32 4.21
N VAL A 326 35.08 -1.05 4.56
CA VAL A 326 35.33 -0.57 5.93
C VAL A 326 34.21 0.33 6.39
N HIS A 327 33.58 -0.06 7.51
CA HIS A 327 32.59 0.76 8.19
C HIS A 327 33.27 1.62 9.24
N CYS A 328 33.18 2.93 9.07
CA CYS A 328 33.78 3.92 9.95
C CYS A 328 32.69 4.70 10.68
N LEU A 329 32.97 5.11 11.92
CA LEU A 329 32.10 5.98 12.70
C LEU A 329 32.72 7.37 12.79
N TYR A 330 31.92 8.39 12.51
CA TYR A 330 32.30 9.79 12.59
C TYR A 330 31.35 10.56 13.50
N GLU A 331 31.88 11.58 14.17
CA GLU A 331 31.14 12.58 14.94
C GLU A 331 30.97 13.84 14.08
N ILE A 332 29.73 14.33 13.95
CA ILE A 332 29.45 15.63 13.33
C ILE A 332 29.81 16.73 14.33
N LEU A 333 30.65 17.67 13.90
CA LEU A 333 31.14 18.77 14.72
C LEU A 333 30.28 20.03 14.62
N ALA A 334 29.29 20.05 13.71
CA ALA A 334 28.34 21.14 13.58
C ALA A 334 27.18 20.98 14.56
N ASP A 335 26.72 22.10 15.11
CA ASP A 335 25.49 22.12 15.90
C ASP A 335 24.26 22.10 14.97
N PRO A 336 23.21 21.32 15.30
CA PRO A 336 21.98 21.31 14.53
C PRO A 336 21.25 22.66 14.62
N VAL A 337 20.94 23.25 13.47
CA VAL A 337 20.27 24.56 13.37
C VAL A 337 18.79 24.47 13.81
N ARG A 338 18.17 23.30 13.61
CA ARG A 338 16.72 23.09 13.84
C ARG A 338 16.39 22.14 15.00
N CYS A 339 17.25 22.01 16.00
CA CYS A 339 16.99 21.14 17.17
C CYS A 339 16.06 21.73 18.25
N THR A 340 15.43 22.89 18.00
CA THR A 340 14.48 23.49 18.96
C THR A 340 13.10 22.85 18.88
N VAL A 341 13.00 21.56 19.24
CA VAL A 341 11.73 21.06 19.76
C VAL A 341 11.69 21.54 21.21
N SER A 342 10.91 22.59 21.47
CA SER A 342 10.70 23.11 22.82
C SER A 342 10.32 21.95 23.76
N LYS A 343 10.83 22.00 24.99
CA LYS A 343 10.49 21.07 26.06
C LYS A 343 8.99 20.86 26.20
#